data_AF-A0A7X6PZL7-F1
#
_entry.id   AF-A0A7X6PZL7-F1
#
_cell.length_a   1.000
_cell.length_b   1.000
_cell.length_c   1.000
_cell.angle_alpha   90.00
_cell.angle_beta   90.00
_cell.angle_gamma   90.00
#
_symmetry.space_group_name_H-M   'P 1'
#
loop_
_entity.id
_entity.type
_entity.pdbx_description
1 polymer ?
#
loop_
_entity_poly.entity_id
_entity_poly.type
_entity_poly.pdbx_seq_one_letter_code
_entity_poly.pdbx_strand_id
1 'polypeptide(L)'
;MYFHNGNYQASRVFHDSDCQKDFVYVHNLPNHHYLFNEDPLLFVTTDGVVLNLDQRFKEIGLFNEHDELVELIELEFITSCDTQTIYSENIKSKNISFIDMAFSILIILLIVLLTTTRRKEPNHENKNNA
;
A
#
# COMPACT_ATOMS: atom_id res chain seq x y z
N MET A 1 11.73 21.97 9.50
CA MET A 1 11.59 20.85 8.54
C MET A 1 12.01 19.55 9.19
N TYR A 2 11.39 18.43 8.83
CA TYR A 2 11.87 17.09 9.18
C TYR A 2 11.50 16.08 8.08
N PHE A 3 12.27 14.99 8.02
CA PHE A 3 11.96 13.85 7.16
C PHE A 3 11.16 12.81 7.94
N HIS A 4 10.28 12.08 7.28
CA HIS A 4 9.54 10.99 7.89
C HIS A 4 9.32 9.82 6.93
N ASN A 5 9.10 8.64 7.50
CA ASN A 5 8.78 7.43 6.73
C ASN A 5 7.28 7.37 6.35
N GLY A 6 6.88 6.32 5.64
CA GLY A 6 5.47 6.07 5.27
C GLY A 6 4.51 5.85 6.45
N ASN A 7 5.03 5.64 7.66
CA ASN A 7 4.25 5.57 8.90
C ASN A 7 4.19 6.93 9.63
N TYR A 8 4.60 8.03 8.97
CA TYR A 8 4.66 9.38 9.52
C TYR A 8 5.56 9.53 10.76
N GLN A 9 6.53 8.63 10.93
CA GLN A 9 7.51 8.73 12.00
C GLN A 9 8.70 9.55 11.52
N ALA A 10 9.00 10.63 12.24
CA ALA A 10 10.16 11.46 11.95
C ALA A 10 11.45 10.64 12.11
N SER A 11 12.29 10.64 11.09
CA SER A 11 13.54 9.87 11.05
C SER A 11 14.54 10.51 10.09
N ARG A 12 15.82 10.17 10.27
CA ARG A 12 16.87 10.36 9.25
C ARG A 12 17.45 9.03 8.75
N VAL A 13 16.92 7.92 9.28
CA VAL A 13 17.29 6.54 8.94
C VAL A 13 16.11 5.89 8.25
N PHE A 14 16.34 5.32 7.07
CA PHE A 14 15.32 4.73 6.20
C PHE A 14 15.77 3.39 5.64
N HIS A 15 14.84 2.53 5.24
CA HIS A 15 15.16 1.28 4.55
C HIS A 15 15.12 1.46 3.03
N ASP A 16 16.16 0.97 2.35
CA ASP A 16 16.20 0.86 0.89
C ASP A 16 16.86 -0.48 0.52
N SER A 17 16.13 -1.55 0.76
CA SER A 17 16.55 -2.93 0.58
C SER A 17 15.48 -3.73 -0.16
N ASP A 18 15.82 -4.94 -0.62
CA ASP A 18 14.86 -5.81 -1.34
C ASP A 18 13.69 -6.28 -0.46
N CYS A 19 13.88 -6.38 0.85
CA CYS A 19 12.86 -6.83 1.80
C CYS A 19 12.00 -5.69 2.35
N GLN A 20 12.57 -4.49 2.47
CA GLN A 20 11.87 -3.31 2.97
C GLN A 20 12.37 -2.06 2.26
N LYS A 21 11.42 -1.27 1.78
CA LYS A 21 11.66 0.04 1.19
C LYS A 21 10.74 1.06 1.85
N ASP A 22 11.33 2.06 2.48
CA ASP A 22 10.61 3.16 3.09
C ASP A 22 10.38 4.26 2.04
N PHE A 23 9.17 4.81 2.01
CA PHE A 23 8.92 6.07 1.32
C PHE A 23 9.37 7.21 2.22
N VAL A 24 10.28 8.04 1.72
CA VAL A 24 10.78 9.21 2.43
C VAL A 24 9.98 10.44 2.03
N TYR A 25 9.45 11.14 3.02
CA TYR A 25 8.68 12.37 2.84
C TYR A 25 9.33 13.51 3.62
N VAL A 26 9.12 14.73 3.14
CA VAL A 26 9.58 15.96 3.80
C VAL A 26 8.37 16.74 4.27
N HIS A 27 8.42 17.21 5.51
CA HIS A 27 7.39 18.06 6.08
C HIS A 27 7.97 19.35 6.65
N ASN A 28 7.14 20.41 6.67
CA ASN A 28 7.52 21.74 7.16
C ASN A 28 8.79 22.30 6.50
N LEU A 29 8.91 22.17 5.18
CA LEU A 29 9.92 22.91 4.41
C LEU A 29 9.57 24.41 4.54
N PRO A 30 10.50 25.26 5.00
CA PRO A 30 10.21 26.68 5.14
C PRO A 30 9.86 27.28 3.78
N ASN A 31 8.98 28.29 3.77
CA ASN A 31 8.71 29.05 2.56
C ASN A 31 10.03 29.63 2.03
N HIS A 32 10.13 29.78 0.71
CA HIS A 32 11.34 30.34 0.06
C HIS A 32 12.61 29.51 0.30
N HIS A 33 12.46 28.22 0.59
CA HIS A 33 13.57 27.29 0.67
C HIS A 33 13.33 26.10 -0.26
N TYR A 34 14.41 25.46 -0.67
CA TYR A 34 14.37 24.24 -1.46
C TYR A 34 15.46 23.27 -1.00
N LEU A 35 15.26 22.01 -1.34
CA LEU A 35 16.24 20.95 -1.11
C LEU A 35 17.00 20.69 -2.40
N PHE A 36 18.31 20.52 -2.28
CA PHE A 36 19.19 20.23 -3.40
C PHE A 36 20.21 19.16 -3.03
N ASN A 37 20.55 18.32 -4.00
CA ASN A 37 21.62 17.35 -3.96
C ASN A 37 22.25 17.28 -5.36
N GLU A 38 23.55 17.01 -5.46
CA GLU A 38 24.29 16.99 -6.73
C GLU A 38 23.89 15.82 -7.66
N ASP A 39 23.28 14.76 -7.12
CA ASP A 39 22.78 13.64 -7.91
C ASP A 39 21.50 14.04 -8.67
N PRO A 40 21.42 13.77 -9.98
CA PRO A 40 20.50 14.42 -10.93
C PRO A 40 19.02 13.94 -10.87
N LEU A 41 18.46 13.70 -9.68
CA LEU A 41 17.13 13.11 -9.52
C LEU A 41 16.24 13.81 -8.49
N LEU A 42 16.45 15.10 -8.20
CA LEU A 42 15.72 15.81 -7.15
C LEU A 42 14.93 17.06 -7.63
N PHE A 43 13.59 17.03 -7.55
CA PHE A 43 12.72 18.23 -7.61
C PHE A 43 11.58 18.14 -6.58
N VAL A 44 11.57 19.01 -5.56
CA VAL A 44 10.45 19.14 -4.59
C VAL A 44 9.87 20.55 -4.71
N THR A 45 8.55 20.65 -4.92
CA THR A 45 7.81 21.92 -4.86
C THR A 45 6.93 21.99 -3.61
N THR A 46 6.34 23.16 -3.36
CA THR A 46 5.73 23.63 -2.10
C THR A 46 4.61 22.77 -1.48
N ASP A 47 4.17 21.69 -2.13
CA ASP A 47 3.00 20.90 -1.72
C ASP A 47 3.28 19.42 -1.45
N GLY A 48 4.55 19.05 -1.26
CA GLY A 48 4.96 17.84 -0.51
C GLY A 48 4.39 16.49 -1.00
N VAL A 49 5.04 15.90 -2.01
CA VAL A 49 5.08 14.45 -2.41
C VAL A 49 5.76 14.45 -3.78
N VAL A 50 6.75 13.63 -4.18
CA VAL A 50 7.63 12.59 -3.62
C VAL A 50 8.89 12.68 -4.49
N LEU A 51 10.07 12.42 -3.94
CA LEU A 51 11.17 11.96 -4.76
C LEU A 51 11.66 10.65 -4.19
N ASN A 52 11.98 9.74 -5.11
CA ASN A 52 12.44 8.40 -4.88
C ASN A 52 13.86 8.46 -4.28
N LEU A 53 13.97 9.00 -3.07
CA LEU A 53 15.21 9.05 -2.31
C LEU A 53 15.60 7.62 -2.02
N ASP A 54 16.74 7.24 -2.56
CA ASP A 54 17.37 5.95 -2.36
C ASP A 54 18.73 6.16 -1.68
N GLN A 55 19.42 5.06 -1.43
CA GLN A 55 20.74 5.02 -0.79
C GLN A 55 21.83 5.92 -1.40
N ARG A 56 21.62 6.51 -2.59
CA ARG A 56 22.55 7.47 -3.20
C ARG A 56 22.51 8.83 -2.50
N PHE A 57 21.37 9.23 -1.95
CA PHE A 57 21.17 10.53 -1.31
C PHE A 57 21.64 10.54 0.14
N LYS A 58 22.95 10.46 0.36
CA LYS A 58 23.55 10.49 1.71
C LYS A 58 23.42 11.84 2.40
N GLU A 59 23.38 12.91 1.61
CA GLU A 59 23.30 14.27 2.11
C GLU A 59 22.36 15.10 1.24
N ILE A 60 21.60 16.00 1.84
CA ILE A 60 20.72 16.94 1.13
C ILE A 60 20.95 18.33 1.71
N GLY A 61 21.30 19.28 0.86
CA GLY A 61 21.43 20.68 1.24
C GLY A 61 20.07 21.37 1.26
N LEU A 62 19.79 22.11 2.32
CA LEU A 62 18.70 23.07 2.40
C LEU A 62 19.24 24.44 1.99
N PHE A 63 18.67 25.00 0.93
CA PHE A 63 19.04 26.31 0.41
C PHE A 63 17.88 27.30 0.59
N ASN A 64 18.22 28.58 0.75
CA ASN A 64 17.24 29.66 0.73
C ASN A 64 17.03 30.18 -0.71
N GLU A 65 16.13 31.16 -0.89
CA GLU A 65 15.83 31.76 -2.20
C GLU A 65 16.98 32.55 -2.85
N HIS A 66 18.10 32.74 -2.15
CA HIS A 66 19.31 33.40 -2.64
C HIS A 66 20.43 32.40 -2.96
N ASP A 67 20.11 31.10 -3.06
CA ASP A 67 21.03 30.00 -3.30
C ASP A 67 22.11 29.84 -2.20
N GLU A 68 21.84 30.30 -0.97
CA GLU A 68 22.75 30.13 0.16
C GLU A 68 22.44 28.83 0.91
N LEU A 69 23.48 28.03 1.19
CA LEU A 69 23.35 26.82 2.00
C LEU A 69 23.03 27.18 3.45
N VAL A 70 21.86 26.76 3.91
CA VAL A 70 21.37 26.97 5.28
C VAL A 70 21.74 25.79 6.18
N GLU A 71 21.52 24.56 5.70
CA GLU A 71 21.78 23.33 6.45
C GLU A 71 22.19 22.22 5.48
N LEU A 72 23.13 21.36 5.89
CA LEU A 72 23.42 20.10 5.21
C LEU A 72 22.86 18.96 6.06
N ILE A 73 22.01 18.13 5.46
CA ILE A 73 21.25 17.11 6.18
C ILE A 73 21.69 15.73 5.73
N GLU A 74 22.27 14.97 6.65
CA GLU A 74 22.67 13.59 6.42
C GLU A 74 21.50 12.63 6.59
N LEU A 75 21.37 11.71 5.63
CA LEU A 75 20.41 10.60 5.63
C LEU A 75 21.15 9.27 5.65
N GLU A 76 20.63 8.33 6.41
CA GLU A 76 21.14 6.97 6.52
C GLU A 76 20.16 5.99 5.88
N PHE A 77 20.67 5.07 5.08
CA PHE A 77 19.88 4.02 4.44
C PHE A 77 20.35 2.64 4.88
N ILE A 78 19.41 1.86 5.43
CA ILE A 78 19.58 0.45 5.74
C ILE A 78 19.32 -0.33 4.45
N THR A 79 20.39 -0.87 3.87
CA THR A 79 20.36 -1.52 2.54
C THR A 79 20.43 -3.04 2.63
N SER A 80 20.74 -3.57 3.81
CA SER A 80 20.76 -5.01 4.08
C SER A 80 19.45 -5.48 4.69
N CYS A 81 18.99 -6.66 4.27
CA CYS A 81 17.90 -7.35 4.94
C CYS A 81 18.36 -7.99 6.24
N ASP A 82 17.62 -7.74 7.32
CA ASP A 82 17.80 -8.48 8.56
C ASP A 82 17.47 -9.96 8.31
N THR A 83 18.50 -10.80 8.35
CA THR A 83 18.37 -12.24 8.08
C THR A 83 17.63 -12.99 9.19
N GLN A 84 17.21 -12.31 10.26
CA GLN A 84 16.66 -12.93 11.47
C GLN A 84 15.11 -13.05 11.51
N THR A 85 14.37 -12.55 10.52
CA THR A 85 12.88 -12.58 10.56
C THR A 85 12.20 -13.38 9.45
N ILE A 86 12.93 -14.14 8.64
CA ILE A 86 12.32 -15.07 7.66
C ILE A 86 12.13 -16.47 8.28
N TYR A 87 11.46 -16.56 9.45
CA TYR A 87 10.99 -17.85 9.98
C TYR A 87 9.77 -17.73 10.91
N SER A 88 8.89 -16.73 10.76
CA SER A 88 7.58 -16.83 11.44
C SER A 88 6.46 -15.99 10.85
N GLU A 89 6.29 -15.97 9.54
CA GLU A 89 4.92 -16.01 9.04
C GLU A 89 4.73 -17.39 8.42
N ASN A 90 4.28 -18.31 9.28
CA ASN A 90 3.31 -19.29 8.83
C ASN A 90 2.22 -18.47 8.14
N ILE A 91 2.34 -18.36 6.82
CA ILE A 91 1.19 -18.19 5.95
C ILE A 91 0.26 -19.30 6.42
N LYS A 92 -0.67 -18.96 7.32
CA LYS A 92 -1.92 -19.68 7.45
C LYS A 92 -2.53 -19.50 6.07
N SER A 93 -2.11 -20.34 5.13
CA SER A 93 -2.92 -20.68 3.99
C SER A 93 -4.18 -21.16 4.68
N LYS A 94 -5.19 -20.30 4.64
CA LYS A 94 -6.52 -20.68 5.06
C LYS A 94 -6.88 -21.74 4.04
N ASN A 95 -6.54 -22.99 4.37
CA ASN A 95 -6.95 -24.16 3.63
C ASN A 95 -8.47 -24.06 3.68
N ILE A 96 -9.05 -23.50 2.62
CA ILE A 96 -10.48 -23.51 2.41
C ILE A 96 -10.79 -24.99 2.39
N SER A 97 -11.38 -25.46 3.49
CA SER A 97 -11.66 -26.87 3.67
C SER A 97 -12.55 -27.29 2.52
N PHE A 98 -12.18 -28.35 1.81
CA PHE A 98 -13.00 -28.92 0.74
C PHE A 98 -14.46 -29.14 1.19
N ILE A 99 -14.64 -29.37 2.49
CA ILE A 99 -15.93 -29.50 3.17
C ILE A 99 -16.77 -28.22 3.04
N ASP A 100 -16.20 -27.03 3.23
CA ASP A 100 -16.92 -25.75 3.16
C ASP A 100 -17.42 -25.45 1.74
N MET A 101 -16.63 -25.83 0.73
CA MET A 101 -17.05 -25.74 -0.68
C MET A 101 -18.17 -26.75 -1.00
N ALA A 102 -18.06 -27.99 -0.52
CA ALA A 102 -19.08 -29.01 -0.76
C ALA A 102 -20.44 -28.64 -0.15
N PHE A 103 -20.46 -28.07 1.08
CA PHE A 103 -21.68 -27.58 1.71
C PHE A 103 -22.32 -26.43 0.93
N SER A 104 -21.51 -25.49 0.45
CA SER A 104 -22.00 -24.35 -0.33
C SER A 104 -22.68 -24.79 -1.63
N ILE A 105 -22.09 -25.77 -2.33
CA ILE A 105 -22.66 -26.36 -3.55
C ILE A 105 -23.98 -27.08 -3.25
N LEU A 106 -24.05 -27.84 -2.15
CA LEU A 106 -25.25 -28.57 -1.76
C LEU A 106 -26.43 -27.63 -1.47
N ILE A 107 -26.18 -26.50 -0.79
CA ILE A 107 -27.20 -25.48 -0.50
C ILE A 107 -27.75 -24.88 -1.80
N ILE A 108 -26.89 -24.58 -2.76
CA ILE A 108 -27.32 -24.03 -4.07
C ILE A 108 -28.23 -25.04 -4.80
N LEU A 109 -27.86 -26.32 -4.81
CA LEU A 109 -28.67 -27.37 -5.45
C LEU A 109 -30.06 -27.52 -4.81
N LEU A 110 -30.15 -27.43 -3.49
CA LEU A 110 -31.42 -27.46 -2.76
C LEU A 110 -32.32 -26.27 -3.13
N ILE A 111 -31.76 -25.06 -3.25
CA ILE A 111 -32.52 -23.87 -3.65
C ILE A 111 -33.07 -24.03 -5.08
N VAL A 112 -32.27 -24.58 -6.01
CA VAL A 112 -32.71 -24.85 -7.39
C VAL A 112 -33.84 -25.89 -7.44
N LEU A 113 -33.77 -26.95 -6.63
CA LEU A 113 -34.83 -27.96 -6.55
C LEU A 113 -36.14 -27.40 -5.97
N LEU A 114 -36.06 -26.55 -4.94
CA LEU A 114 -37.23 -25.93 -4.32
C LEU A 114 -37.91 -24.92 -5.26
N THR A 115 -37.13 -24.19 -6.06
CA THR A 115 -37.67 -23.20 -7.01
C THR A 115 -38.25 -23.84 -8.26
N THR A 116 -37.69 -24.94 -8.75
CA THR A 116 -38.20 -25.67 -9.92
C THR A 116 -39.48 -26.46 -9.64
N THR A 117 -39.62 -27.03 -8.43
CA THR A 117 -40.84 -27.75 -8.02
C THR A 117 -42.05 -26.84 -7.79
N ARG A 118 -41.84 -25.59 -7.37
CA ARG A 118 -42.92 -24.59 -7.19
C ARG A 118 -43.49 -24.03 -8.50
N ARG A 119 -42.87 -24.27 -9.65
CA ARG A 119 -43.30 -23.70 -10.93
C ARG A 119 -44.34 -24.52 -11.68
N LYS A 120 -44.94 -25.54 -11.05
CA LYS A 120 -45.86 -26.48 -11.71
C LYS A 120 -47.24 -26.55 -11.05
N GLU A 121 -47.87 -25.41 -10.80
CA GLU A 121 -49.33 -25.34 -10.82
C GLU A 121 -49.76 -24.80 -12.18
N PRO A 122 -50.31 -25.63 -13.08
CA PRO A 122 -51.00 -25.11 -14.26
C PRO A 122 -52.24 -24.36 -13.78
N ASN A 123 -52.31 -23.05 -14.09
CA ASN A 123 -53.55 -22.30 -14.02
C ASN A 123 -54.62 -23.08 -14.80
N HIS A 124 -55.58 -23.65 -14.07
CA HIS A 124 -56.77 -24.23 -14.65
C HIS A 124 -57.58 -23.05 -15.23
N GLU A 125 -57.32 -22.73 -16.50
CA GLU A 125 -58.17 -21.82 -17.27
C GLU A 125 -59.57 -22.40 -17.32
N ASN A 126 -60.45 -21.77 -16.56
CA ASN A 126 -61.85 -22.10 -16.42
C ASN A 126 -62.56 -21.66 -17.72
N LYS A 127 -62.65 -22.55 -18.71
CA LYS A 127 -63.57 -22.40 -19.83
C LYS A 127 -64.96 -22.89 -19.41
N ASN A 128 -65.78 -21.97 -18.94
CA ASN A 128 -67.23 -22.11 -18.92
C ASN A 128 -67.87 -20.89 -19.58
N ASN A 129 -68.98 -21.18 -20.27
CA ASN A 129 -69.96 -20.31 -20.94
C ASN A 129 -69.63 -20.11 -22.43
N ALA A 130 -70.32 -20.80 -23.35
CA ALA A 130 -71.75 -20.79 -23.69
C ALA A 130 -71.95 -20.00 -24.99
#